data_AF-A0A3R7R1C8-F1
#
_entry.id   AF-A0A3R7R1C8-F1
#
_cell.length_a   1.000
_cell.length_b   1.000
_cell.length_c   1.000
_cell.angle_alpha   90.00
_cell.angle_beta   90.00
_cell.angle_gamma   90.00
#
_symmetry.space_group_name_H-M   'P 1'
#
loop_
_entity.id
_entity.type
_entity.pdbx_description
1 polymer ?
#
loop_
_entity_poly.entity_id
_entity_poly.type
_entity_poly.pdbx_seq_one_letter_code
_entity_poly.pdbx_strand_id
1 'polypeptide(L)'
;MALQEKLSNLVENQFPQFYREEGPKFLQFVKAYYQYLEQTGKQQDAQRNLQNYKDIDETLNEYIKYFRSELMAEIPNDALADKRLLAKRIRDLYTTKGTIESYKLLFRILYNEDVEITFPADQMLKVSDGDYQIDRYLTTHHDPKSFTLIGKTIKGTDSQAEGLVEDVRRIVAKSRDIDQILLSNVKGNFSDIETIKIKDSTSGYTPIAEGGIKTVTIVSAGGEYRAGDVVKLISAKTGDFAKAVISDVTDLGGVLAFNLVDGGSGYLSEDDGTVIELLGGDGESPASFRLRKNDLTDTFALSQNINKFNSNTMFGILAPRVTYRDTSQGIMNTHANTLLGSPDFGFREASESLGNNVYRTNANAVIVLANTANPGVIVGDSLFGVTSGANAVVKAIRRAYNATSDDVVLAVDTFKNFEVGEKVNKATSAGVTVGTVDSNGFYANTIGHHIVQIANTNGSTISVN
;
A
#
# COMPACT_ATOMS: atom_id res chain seq x y z
N MET A 1 -72.77 -32.67 -9.88
CA MET A 1 -73.33 -34.01 -9.62
C MET A 1 -74.66 -34.15 -10.33
N ALA A 2 -74.66 -34.80 -11.51
CA ALA A 2 -75.91 -35.28 -12.08
C ALA A 2 -76.45 -36.37 -11.14
N LEU A 3 -77.74 -36.31 -10.78
CA LEU A 3 -78.42 -37.44 -10.16
C LEU A 3 -78.38 -38.62 -11.15
N GLN A 4 -77.33 -39.44 -11.11
CA GLN A 4 -77.34 -40.72 -11.79
C GLN A 4 -78.46 -41.55 -11.18
N GLU A 5 -79.43 -41.97 -12.00
CA GLU A 5 -80.58 -42.73 -11.53
C GLU A 5 -80.12 -43.95 -10.74
N LYS A 6 -80.61 -44.04 -9.50
CA LYS A 6 -80.35 -45.17 -8.61
C LYS A 6 -80.99 -46.42 -9.22
N LEU A 7 -80.23 -47.51 -9.26
CA LEU A 7 -80.70 -48.83 -9.70
C LEU A 7 -81.95 -49.26 -8.92
N SER A 8 -82.05 -48.86 -7.64
CA SER A 8 -83.22 -49.08 -6.79
C SER A 8 -84.55 -48.54 -7.36
N ASN A 9 -84.51 -47.53 -8.23
CA ASN A 9 -85.70 -47.03 -8.92
C ASN A 9 -86.05 -47.83 -10.19
N LEU A 10 -85.09 -48.56 -10.76
CA LEU A 10 -85.26 -49.37 -11.97
C LEU A 10 -85.72 -50.81 -11.68
N VAL A 11 -85.68 -51.24 -10.41
CA VAL A 11 -86.07 -52.59 -9.96
C VAL A 11 -87.49 -52.94 -10.42
N GLU A 12 -88.42 -51.99 -10.34
CA GLU A 12 -89.84 -52.20 -10.70
C GLU A 12 -90.01 -52.55 -12.19
N ASN A 13 -89.10 -52.07 -13.04
CA ASN A 13 -89.08 -52.32 -14.48
C ASN A 13 -88.37 -53.63 -14.88
N GLN A 14 -87.61 -54.25 -13.97
CA GLN A 14 -86.89 -55.50 -14.23
C GLN A 14 -87.76 -56.76 -14.00
N PHE A 15 -88.88 -56.63 -13.28
CA PHE A 15 -89.79 -57.74 -13.00
C PHE A 15 -91.00 -57.75 -13.95
N PRO A 16 -91.49 -58.96 -14.34
CA PRO A 16 -92.75 -59.10 -15.06
C PRO A 16 -93.93 -58.48 -14.30
N GLN A 17 -94.93 -58.01 -15.04
CA GLN A 17 -96.06 -57.24 -14.52
C GLN A 17 -96.83 -57.95 -13.39
N PHE A 18 -96.94 -59.27 -13.45
CA PHE A 18 -97.55 -60.12 -12.42
C PHE A 18 -96.99 -59.90 -11.00
N TYR A 19 -95.67 -59.68 -10.87
CA TYR A 19 -95.04 -59.42 -9.56
C TYR A 19 -95.35 -58.04 -8.99
N ARG A 20 -95.82 -57.09 -9.81
CA ARG A 20 -96.25 -55.76 -9.36
C ARG A 20 -97.63 -55.81 -8.73
N GLU A 21 -98.47 -56.73 -9.16
CA GLU A 21 -99.86 -56.87 -8.70
C GLU A 21 -99.97 -57.80 -7.49
N GLU A 22 -99.27 -58.94 -7.51
CA GLU A 22 -99.44 -59.98 -6.47
C GLU A 22 -98.34 -59.99 -5.40
N GLY A 23 -97.21 -59.30 -5.63
CA GLY A 23 -96.00 -59.43 -4.81
C GLY A 23 -95.41 -58.14 -4.21
N PRO A 24 -96.20 -57.18 -3.68
CA PRO A 24 -95.67 -55.87 -3.26
C PRO A 24 -94.60 -55.95 -2.16
N LYS A 25 -94.72 -56.90 -1.22
CA LYS A 25 -93.72 -57.11 -0.15
C LYS A 25 -92.38 -57.62 -0.68
N PHE A 26 -92.41 -58.49 -1.69
CA PHE A 26 -91.20 -59.02 -2.31
C PHE A 26 -90.47 -57.94 -3.11
N LEU A 27 -91.20 -57.13 -3.87
CA LEU A 27 -90.64 -56.01 -4.62
C LEU A 27 -89.98 -54.97 -3.69
N GLN A 28 -90.62 -54.65 -2.56
CA GLN A 28 -90.05 -53.76 -1.53
C GLN A 28 -88.77 -54.34 -0.91
N PHE A 29 -88.71 -55.64 -0.66
CA PHE A 29 -87.51 -56.31 -0.16
C PHE A 29 -86.35 -56.23 -1.16
N VAL A 30 -86.60 -56.53 -2.44
CA VAL A 30 -85.58 -56.43 -3.48
C VAL A 30 -85.12 -54.97 -3.68
N LYS A 31 -86.04 -54.01 -3.62
CA LYS A 31 -85.72 -52.58 -3.66
C LYS A 31 -84.81 -52.17 -2.51
N ALA A 32 -85.11 -52.60 -1.27
CA ALA A 32 -84.27 -52.34 -0.10
C ALA A 32 -82.89 -53.00 -0.21
N TYR A 33 -82.79 -54.19 -0.82
CA TYR A 33 -81.52 -54.86 -1.08
C TYR A 33 -80.63 -54.04 -2.03
N TYR A 34 -81.18 -53.52 -3.13
CA TYR A 34 -80.42 -52.65 -4.04
C TYR A 34 -80.06 -51.31 -3.39
N GLN A 35 -80.95 -50.72 -2.58
CA GLN A 35 -80.60 -49.53 -1.79
C GLN A 35 -79.45 -49.77 -0.82
N TYR A 36 -79.38 -50.96 -0.21
CA TYR A 36 -78.24 -51.35 0.61
C TYR A 36 -76.95 -51.47 -0.21
N LEU A 37 -77.01 -52.08 -1.40
CA LEU A 37 -75.85 -52.18 -2.30
C LEU A 37 -75.37 -50.83 -2.84
N GLU A 38 -76.26 -49.84 -2.91
CA GLU A 38 -75.98 -48.44 -3.29
C GLU A 38 -75.44 -47.59 -2.13
N GLN A 39 -75.35 -48.13 -0.91
CA GLN A 39 -74.73 -47.40 0.19
C GLN A 39 -73.23 -47.20 -0.05
N THR A 40 -72.69 -46.12 0.51
CA THR A 40 -71.29 -45.74 0.40
C THR A 40 -70.37 -46.88 0.85
N GLY A 41 -69.41 -47.26 -0.01
CA GLY A 41 -68.44 -48.33 0.28
C GLY A 41 -68.90 -49.76 -0.04
N LYS A 42 -70.08 -49.94 -0.66
CA LYS A 42 -70.53 -51.23 -1.20
C LYS A 42 -70.17 -51.39 -2.67
N GLN A 43 -70.27 -52.61 -3.19
CA GLN A 43 -69.79 -52.96 -4.53
C GLN A 43 -70.38 -52.09 -5.64
N GLN A 44 -71.67 -51.74 -5.58
CA GLN A 44 -72.32 -50.94 -6.63
C GLN A 44 -71.89 -49.48 -6.60
N ASP A 45 -71.75 -48.89 -5.40
CA ASP A 45 -71.23 -47.53 -5.23
C ASP A 45 -69.78 -47.41 -5.73
N ALA A 46 -68.93 -48.38 -5.36
CA ALA A 46 -67.54 -48.41 -5.81
C ALA A 46 -67.40 -48.61 -7.33
N GLN A 47 -68.25 -49.45 -7.93
CA GLN A 47 -68.27 -49.66 -9.38
C GLN A 47 -68.70 -48.40 -10.15
N ARG A 48 -69.70 -47.68 -9.65
CA ARG A 48 -70.21 -46.45 -10.28
C ARG A 48 -69.23 -45.29 -10.14
N ASN A 49 -68.60 -45.15 -8.99
CA ASN A 49 -67.64 -44.08 -8.71
C ASN A 49 -66.22 -44.41 -9.17
N LEU A 50 -65.96 -45.58 -9.78
CA LEU A 50 -64.62 -46.00 -10.19
C LEU A 50 -63.93 -45.00 -11.15
N GLN A 51 -64.69 -44.36 -12.04
CA GLN A 51 -64.15 -43.33 -12.93
C GLN A 51 -63.80 -42.05 -12.16
N ASN A 52 -64.63 -41.69 -11.18
CA ASN A 52 -64.43 -40.52 -10.33
C ASN A 52 -63.22 -40.72 -9.41
N TYR A 53 -62.99 -41.93 -8.91
CA TYR A 53 -61.81 -42.30 -8.13
C TYR A 53 -60.50 -42.26 -8.93
N LYS A 54 -60.51 -41.94 -10.23
CA LYS A 54 -59.28 -41.58 -10.96
C LYS A 54 -58.82 -40.16 -10.62
N ASP A 55 -59.73 -39.26 -10.27
CA ASP A 55 -59.38 -37.91 -9.84
C ASP A 55 -58.92 -37.95 -8.38
N ILE A 56 -57.71 -37.45 -8.13
CA ILE A 56 -57.14 -37.40 -6.80
C ILE A 56 -57.98 -36.62 -5.82
N ASP A 57 -58.80 -35.66 -6.27
CA ASP A 57 -59.71 -34.88 -5.42
C ASP A 57 -60.93 -35.68 -4.93
N GLU A 58 -61.29 -36.78 -5.61
CA GLU A 58 -62.44 -37.64 -5.27
C GLU A 58 -62.02 -39.06 -4.84
N THR A 59 -60.72 -39.38 -4.90
CA THR A 59 -60.18 -40.68 -4.45
C THR A 59 -60.41 -40.98 -2.97
N LEU A 60 -60.59 -42.27 -2.67
CA LEU A 60 -60.54 -42.82 -1.30
C LEU A 60 -59.13 -42.68 -0.72
N ASN A 61 -59.04 -42.43 0.58
CA ASN A 61 -57.76 -42.25 1.29
C ASN A 61 -56.80 -43.43 1.15
N GLU A 62 -57.33 -44.65 1.02
CA GLU A 62 -56.55 -45.87 0.82
C GLU A 62 -55.75 -45.84 -0.50
N TYR A 63 -56.31 -45.21 -1.54
CA TYR A 63 -55.66 -45.13 -2.86
C TYR A 63 -54.56 -44.07 -2.93
N ILE A 64 -54.58 -43.06 -2.06
CA ILE A 64 -53.55 -41.99 -2.02
C ILE A 64 -52.14 -42.57 -1.87
N LYS A 65 -52.01 -43.68 -1.14
CA LYS A 65 -50.72 -44.38 -0.96
C LYS A 65 -50.12 -44.85 -2.30
N TYR A 66 -50.96 -45.35 -3.21
CA TYR A 66 -50.51 -45.85 -4.52
C TYR A 66 -50.11 -44.71 -5.46
N PHE A 67 -50.94 -43.66 -5.52
CA PHE A 67 -50.61 -42.45 -6.28
C PHE A 67 -49.28 -41.85 -5.84
N ARG A 68 -48.99 -41.90 -4.56
CA ARG A 68 -47.73 -41.41 -4.01
C ARG A 68 -46.54 -42.29 -4.38
N SER A 69 -46.64 -43.61 -4.27
CA SER A 69 -45.54 -44.50 -4.68
C SER A 69 -45.22 -44.38 -6.17
N GLU A 70 -46.22 -44.05 -6.98
CA GLU A 70 -46.07 -43.92 -8.43
C GLU A 70 -45.61 -42.52 -8.86
N LEU A 71 -46.19 -41.46 -8.30
CA LEU A 71 -45.94 -40.07 -8.70
C LEU A 71 -44.90 -39.34 -7.85
N MET A 72 -44.56 -39.84 -6.65
CA MET A 72 -43.74 -39.12 -5.66
C MET A 72 -42.79 -40.04 -4.87
N ALA A 73 -42.10 -40.93 -5.56
CA ALA A 73 -41.15 -41.84 -4.91
C ALA A 73 -40.04 -41.10 -4.12
N GLU A 74 -39.67 -39.89 -4.55
CA GLU A 74 -38.57 -39.11 -3.96
C GLU A 74 -38.95 -38.33 -2.69
N ILE A 75 -40.23 -38.09 -2.42
CA ILE A 75 -40.67 -37.23 -1.29
C ILE A 75 -40.94 -38.10 -0.05
N PRO A 76 -40.35 -37.80 1.12
CA PRO A 76 -40.53 -38.57 2.36
C PRO A 76 -41.96 -38.52 2.92
N ASN A 77 -42.33 -39.56 3.68
CA ASN A 77 -43.70 -39.77 4.18
C ASN A 77 -44.25 -38.66 5.06
N ASP A 78 -43.35 -37.92 5.69
CA ASP A 78 -43.62 -36.91 6.72
C ASP A 78 -43.75 -35.49 6.19
N ALA A 79 -43.79 -35.29 4.86
CA ALA A 79 -43.98 -33.97 4.28
C ALA A 79 -45.30 -33.33 4.78
N LEU A 80 -45.19 -32.11 5.30
CA LEU A 80 -46.27 -31.35 5.95
C LEU A 80 -47.34 -30.82 4.97
N ALA A 81 -47.07 -30.90 3.66
CA ALA A 81 -47.96 -30.40 2.62
C ALA A 81 -49.23 -31.25 2.44
N ASP A 82 -50.31 -30.61 1.97
CA ASP A 82 -51.53 -31.31 1.55
C ASP A 82 -51.21 -32.28 0.41
N LYS A 83 -51.34 -33.57 0.72
CA LYS A 83 -50.96 -34.70 -0.13
C LYS A 83 -51.72 -34.69 -1.46
N ARG A 84 -52.99 -34.25 -1.47
CA ARG A 84 -53.83 -34.22 -2.68
C ARG A 84 -53.38 -33.11 -3.62
N LEU A 85 -53.19 -31.91 -3.07
CA LEU A 85 -52.74 -30.75 -3.83
C LEU A 85 -51.34 -30.96 -4.43
N LEU A 86 -50.44 -31.53 -3.63
CA LEU A 86 -49.09 -31.85 -4.08
C LEU A 86 -49.13 -32.84 -5.24
N ALA A 87 -49.96 -33.88 -5.17
CA ALA A 87 -50.08 -34.88 -6.24
C ALA A 87 -50.64 -34.32 -7.53
N LYS A 88 -51.58 -33.38 -7.43
CA LYS A 88 -52.12 -32.67 -8.58
C LYS A 88 -51.08 -31.78 -9.28
N ARG A 89 -50.11 -31.23 -8.54
CA ARG A 89 -49.11 -30.26 -9.03
C ARG A 89 -47.69 -30.78 -9.09
N ILE A 90 -47.46 -32.05 -8.80
CA ILE A 90 -46.10 -32.64 -8.76
C ILE A 90 -45.38 -32.55 -10.10
N ARG A 91 -46.11 -32.62 -11.22
CA ARG A 91 -45.54 -32.46 -12.56
C ARG A 91 -44.81 -31.12 -12.70
N ASP A 92 -45.41 -30.04 -12.21
CA ASP A 92 -44.85 -28.70 -12.33
C ASP A 92 -43.52 -28.61 -11.54
N LEU A 93 -43.46 -29.22 -10.36
CA LEU A 93 -42.23 -29.35 -9.57
C LEU A 93 -41.14 -30.13 -10.32
N TYR A 94 -41.49 -31.25 -10.97
CA TYR A 94 -40.52 -32.04 -11.74
C TYR A 94 -40.03 -31.33 -13.00
N THR A 95 -40.90 -30.61 -13.70
CA THR A 95 -40.50 -29.87 -14.91
C THR A 95 -39.62 -28.65 -14.62
N THR A 96 -39.76 -28.06 -13.43
CA THR A 96 -39.02 -26.86 -13.01
C THR A 96 -37.81 -27.19 -12.15
N LYS A 97 -37.49 -28.48 -11.97
CA LYS A 97 -36.37 -28.95 -11.15
C LYS A 97 -35.08 -28.24 -11.57
N GLY A 98 -34.44 -27.55 -10.63
CA GLY A 98 -33.20 -26.81 -10.84
C GLY A 98 -33.38 -25.28 -11.00
N THR A 99 -34.62 -24.79 -11.13
CA THR A 99 -34.90 -23.35 -11.01
C THR A 99 -34.87 -22.92 -9.54
N ILE A 100 -34.60 -21.63 -9.29
CA ILE A 100 -34.60 -21.06 -7.93
C ILE A 100 -35.96 -21.29 -7.26
N GLU A 101 -37.05 -21.08 -7.99
CA GLU A 101 -38.42 -21.25 -7.48
C GLU A 101 -38.75 -22.70 -7.12
N SER A 102 -38.19 -23.67 -7.84
CA SER A 102 -38.34 -25.10 -7.50
C SER A 102 -37.72 -25.43 -6.15
N TYR A 103 -36.56 -24.86 -5.83
CA TYR A 103 -35.96 -25.03 -4.51
C TYR A 103 -36.80 -24.39 -3.40
N LYS A 104 -37.28 -23.16 -3.59
CA LYS A 104 -38.19 -22.50 -2.63
C LYS A 104 -39.42 -23.35 -2.36
N LEU A 105 -40.06 -23.85 -3.42
CA LEU A 105 -41.24 -24.71 -3.31
C LEU A 105 -40.92 -26.03 -2.60
N LEU A 106 -39.76 -26.64 -2.87
CA LEU A 106 -39.33 -27.88 -2.22
C LEU A 106 -39.17 -27.70 -0.70
N PHE A 107 -38.48 -26.63 -0.27
CA PHE A 107 -38.32 -26.33 1.15
C PHE A 107 -39.66 -26.04 1.83
N ARG A 108 -40.56 -25.34 1.13
CA ARG A 108 -41.92 -25.11 1.61
C ARG A 108 -42.74 -26.40 1.76
N ILE A 109 -42.55 -27.37 0.86
CA ILE A 109 -43.24 -28.68 0.93
C ILE A 109 -42.73 -29.53 2.11
N LEU A 110 -41.42 -29.56 2.31
CA LEU A 110 -40.78 -30.45 3.29
C LEU A 110 -40.80 -29.87 4.71
N TYR A 111 -40.53 -28.58 4.83
CA TYR A 111 -40.26 -27.92 6.11
C TYR A 111 -41.23 -26.77 6.41
N ASN A 112 -42.07 -26.38 5.44
CA ASN A 112 -42.94 -25.20 5.55
C ASN A 112 -42.16 -23.90 5.83
N GLU A 113 -40.98 -23.77 5.23
CA GLU A 113 -40.10 -22.61 5.33
C GLU A 113 -39.92 -21.93 3.96
N ASP A 114 -39.85 -20.61 3.97
CA ASP A 114 -39.49 -19.81 2.80
C ASP A 114 -37.97 -19.58 2.81
N VAL A 115 -37.29 -19.97 1.72
CA VAL A 115 -35.83 -19.92 1.59
C VAL A 115 -35.42 -18.89 0.53
N GLU A 116 -34.35 -18.16 0.79
CA GLU A 116 -33.71 -17.27 -0.19
C GLU A 116 -32.37 -17.88 -0.63
N ILE A 117 -32.15 -17.94 -1.94
CA ILE A 117 -30.93 -18.46 -2.54
C ILE A 117 -30.25 -17.31 -3.26
N THR A 118 -29.04 -16.99 -2.84
CA THR A 118 -28.18 -15.98 -3.47
C THR A 118 -26.98 -16.66 -4.12
N PHE A 119 -26.63 -16.24 -5.32
CA PHE A 119 -25.42 -16.75 -5.97
C PHE A 119 -24.23 -15.87 -5.60
N PRO A 120 -23.05 -16.46 -5.33
CA PRO A 120 -21.84 -15.69 -5.10
C PRO A 120 -21.53 -14.73 -6.26
N ALA A 121 -21.87 -15.12 -7.50
CA ALA A 121 -21.68 -14.30 -8.70
C ALA A 121 -22.32 -12.91 -8.59
N ASP A 122 -23.48 -12.78 -7.95
CA ASP A 122 -24.15 -11.49 -7.76
C ASP A 122 -23.43 -10.61 -6.72
N GLN A 123 -22.66 -11.23 -5.83
CA GLN A 123 -21.88 -10.57 -4.77
C GLN A 123 -20.41 -10.39 -5.16
N MET A 124 -20.00 -10.84 -6.34
CA MET A 124 -18.64 -10.64 -6.81
C MET A 124 -18.47 -9.20 -7.30
N LEU A 125 -17.50 -8.50 -6.72
CA LEU A 125 -17.10 -7.18 -7.20
C LEU A 125 -16.49 -7.33 -8.59
N LYS A 126 -17.19 -6.79 -9.60
CA LYS A 126 -16.62 -6.62 -10.94
C LYS A 126 -15.62 -5.47 -10.91
N VAL A 127 -14.34 -5.77 -11.09
CA VAL A 127 -13.29 -4.76 -11.24
C VAL A 127 -13.48 -4.09 -12.62
N SER A 128 -13.94 -2.84 -12.62
CA SER A 128 -14.29 -2.04 -13.81
C SER A 128 -15.54 -2.53 -14.57
N ASP A 129 -16.68 -1.92 -14.27
CA ASP A 129 -17.93 -2.10 -15.02
C ASP A 129 -18.06 -1.15 -16.23
N GLY A 130 -16.93 -0.64 -16.73
CA GLY A 130 -16.93 0.23 -17.90
C GLY A 130 -17.21 -0.58 -19.16
N ASP A 131 -18.35 -0.34 -19.80
CA ASP A 131 -18.58 -0.75 -21.20
C ASP A 131 -17.68 0.12 -22.10
N TYR A 132 -16.49 -0.36 -22.40
CA TYR A 132 -15.50 0.35 -23.21
C TYR A 132 -15.74 0.06 -24.70
N GLN A 133 -16.40 0.99 -25.38
CA GLN A 133 -16.57 0.96 -26.83
C GLN A 133 -15.73 2.07 -27.48
N ILE A 134 -14.90 1.70 -28.45
CA ILE A 134 -14.14 2.66 -29.26
C ILE A 134 -14.96 2.97 -30.51
N ASP A 135 -15.74 4.04 -30.45
CA ASP A 135 -16.50 4.55 -31.59
C ASP A 135 -15.54 5.18 -32.61
N ARG A 136 -15.47 4.59 -33.81
CA ARG A 136 -14.76 5.19 -34.95
C ARG A 136 -15.75 5.95 -35.79
N TYR A 137 -15.45 7.20 -36.11
CA TYR A 137 -16.37 8.04 -36.87
C TYR A 137 -15.66 8.91 -37.92
N LEU A 138 -16.41 9.30 -38.94
CA LEU A 138 -16.09 10.37 -39.88
C LEU A 138 -17.10 11.50 -39.72
N THR A 139 -16.71 12.73 -40.04
CA THR A 139 -17.61 13.88 -40.04
C THR A 139 -17.86 14.36 -41.46
N THR A 140 -19.09 14.76 -41.77
CA THR A 140 -19.44 15.42 -43.04
C THR A 140 -20.34 16.62 -42.76
N HIS A 141 -20.42 17.53 -43.72
CA HIS A 141 -21.48 18.53 -43.71
C HIS A 141 -22.87 17.86 -43.72
N HIS A 142 -23.82 18.48 -43.03
CA HIS A 142 -25.18 17.99 -42.94
C HIS A 142 -25.89 18.00 -44.30
N ASP A 143 -26.33 16.83 -44.73
CA ASP A 143 -27.30 16.65 -45.81
C ASP A 143 -28.24 15.51 -45.40
N PRO A 144 -29.56 15.67 -45.52
CA PRO A 144 -30.52 14.57 -45.32
C PRO A 144 -30.19 13.28 -46.08
N LYS A 145 -29.41 13.34 -47.16
CA LYS A 145 -28.97 12.15 -47.92
C LYS A 145 -27.89 11.33 -47.20
N SER A 146 -27.21 11.87 -46.19
CA SER A 146 -26.21 11.16 -45.40
C SER A 146 -26.78 9.90 -44.71
N PHE A 147 -28.06 9.92 -44.31
CA PHE A 147 -28.73 8.76 -43.71
C PHE A 147 -28.88 7.56 -44.67
N THR A 148 -28.80 7.78 -45.98
CA THR A 148 -28.87 6.70 -46.98
C THR A 148 -27.62 5.82 -47.03
N LEU A 149 -26.58 6.21 -46.27
CA LEU A 149 -25.33 5.49 -46.13
C LEU A 149 -25.40 4.41 -45.04
N ILE A 150 -26.39 4.46 -44.13
CA ILE A 150 -26.55 3.48 -43.05
C ILE A 150 -26.68 2.06 -43.63
N GLY A 151 -25.90 1.13 -43.10
CA GLY A 151 -25.85 -0.26 -43.52
C GLY A 151 -25.10 -0.52 -44.83
N LYS A 152 -24.47 0.50 -45.44
CA LYS A 152 -23.70 0.36 -46.68
C LYS A 152 -22.20 0.46 -46.42
N THR A 153 -21.42 -0.20 -47.28
CA THR A 153 -19.98 -0.05 -47.30
C THR A 153 -19.60 1.20 -48.08
N ILE A 154 -18.91 2.10 -47.41
CA ILE A 154 -18.35 3.31 -48.00
C ILE A 154 -16.90 3.10 -48.40
N LYS A 155 -16.45 3.85 -49.41
CA LYS A 155 -15.11 3.82 -49.96
C LYS A 155 -14.60 5.24 -50.24
N GLY A 156 -13.41 5.58 -49.76
CA GLY A 156 -12.73 6.85 -50.06
C GLY A 156 -12.25 6.90 -51.51
N THR A 157 -12.42 8.03 -52.18
CA THR A 157 -11.98 8.19 -53.58
C THR A 157 -10.46 8.25 -53.70
N ASP A 158 -9.79 8.95 -52.77
CA ASP A 158 -8.34 9.16 -52.82
C ASP A 158 -7.60 8.12 -51.97
N SER A 159 -8.13 7.80 -50.79
CA SER A 159 -7.51 6.85 -49.86
C SER A 159 -7.78 5.38 -50.18
N GLN A 160 -8.80 5.09 -51.00
CA GLN A 160 -9.35 3.75 -51.23
C GLN A 160 -9.73 3.01 -49.92
N ALA A 161 -9.85 3.72 -48.80
CA ALA A 161 -10.22 3.15 -47.50
C ALA A 161 -11.68 2.69 -47.53
N GLU A 162 -11.99 1.55 -46.92
CA GLU A 162 -13.33 0.97 -46.86
C GLU A 162 -13.83 0.91 -45.42
N GLY A 163 -15.11 1.17 -45.18
CA GLY A 163 -15.74 1.02 -43.87
C GLY A 163 -17.23 0.72 -44.00
N LEU A 164 -17.79 -0.04 -43.06
CA LEU A 164 -19.23 -0.27 -42.97
C LEU A 164 -19.85 0.82 -42.10
N VAL A 165 -20.91 1.47 -42.59
CA VAL A 165 -21.63 2.48 -41.81
C VAL A 165 -22.65 1.81 -40.91
N GLU A 166 -22.49 1.96 -39.59
CA GLU A 166 -23.44 1.46 -38.60
C GLU A 166 -24.57 2.45 -38.36
N ASP A 167 -24.24 3.73 -38.20
CA ASP A 167 -25.20 4.77 -37.84
C ASP A 167 -24.70 6.16 -38.28
N VAL A 168 -25.60 7.12 -38.42
CA VAL A 168 -25.30 8.52 -38.73
C VAL A 168 -26.00 9.41 -37.72
N ARG A 169 -25.22 10.12 -36.90
CA ARG A 169 -25.71 11.01 -35.84
C ARG A 169 -25.53 12.45 -36.24
N ARG A 170 -26.58 13.27 -36.13
CA ARG A 170 -26.46 14.72 -36.32
C ARG A 170 -25.94 15.36 -35.04
N ILE A 171 -24.89 16.16 -35.18
CA ILE A 171 -24.34 16.99 -34.11
C ILE A 171 -24.32 18.46 -34.55
N VAL A 172 -24.57 19.37 -33.62
CA VAL A 172 -24.47 20.81 -33.87
C VAL A 172 -23.25 21.32 -33.15
N ALA A 173 -22.26 21.81 -33.91
CA ALA A 173 -21.02 22.37 -33.35
C ALA A 173 -20.82 23.79 -33.87
N LYS A 174 -20.66 24.78 -32.97
CA LYS A 174 -20.41 26.20 -33.30
C LYS A 174 -21.33 26.75 -34.40
N SER A 175 -22.63 26.46 -34.33
CA SER A 175 -23.65 26.89 -35.31
C SER A 175 -23.54 26.26 -36.72
N ARG A 176 -22.75 25.20 -36.90
CA ARG A 176 -22.74 24.34 -38.11
C ARG A 176 -23.38 23.00 -37.80
N ASP A 177 -24.28 22.55 -38.67
CA ASP A 177 -24.79 21.20 -38.67
C ASP A 177 -23.77 20.24 -39.32
N ILE A 178 -23.39 19.20 -38.57
CA ILE A 178 -22.41 18.19 -38.97
C ILE A 178 -23.06 16.81 -38.75
N ASP A 179 -22.89 15.91 -39.70
CA ASP A 179 -23.27 14.51 -39.52
C ASP A 179 -22.02 13.70 -39.14
N GLN A 180 -22.12 12.96 -38.04
CA GLN A 180 -21.14 12.01 -37.55
C GLN A 180 -21.52 10.60 -38.03
N ILE A 181 -20.74 10.08 -38.96
CA ILE A 181 -20.92 8.74 -39.55
C ILE A 181 -20.10 7.75 -38.72
N LEU A 182 -20.77 6.82 -38.03
CA LEU A 182 -20.15 5.76 -37.24
C LEU A 182 -19.78 4.58 -38.13
N LEU A 183 -18.54 4.13 -38.02
CA LEU A 183 -17.98 3.10 -38.88
C LEU A 183 -17.54 1.86 -38.10
N SER A 184 -17.87 0.69 -38.62
CA SER A 184 -17.31 -0.60 -38.21
C SER A 184 -16.44 -1.19 -39.33
N ASN A 185 -15.57 -2.13 -38.96
CA ASN A 185 -14.72 -2.89 -39.89
C ASN A 185 -13.93 -2.01 -40.90
N VAL A 186 -13.33 -0.93 -40.41
CA VAL A 186 -12.56 0.02 -41.25
C VAL A 186 -11.26 -0.60 -41.73
N LYS A 187 -11.03 -0.57 -43.05
CA LYS A 187 -9.81 -1.01 -43.74
C LYS A 187 -9.14 0.18 -44.42
N GLY A 188 -7.95 0.57 -43.96
CA GLY A 188 -7.25 1.77 -44.42
C GLY A 188 -7.59 3.01 -43.59
N ASN A 189 -7.02 4.15 -43.96
CA ASN A 189 -7.27 5.43 -43.30
C ASN A 189 -7.89 6.39 -44.33
N PHE A 190 -8.96 7.07 -43.95
CA PHE A 190 -9.54 8.13 -44.77
C PHE A 190 -8.65 9.38 -44.72
N SER A 191 -8.44 10.04 -45.86
CA SER A 191 -7.73 11.33 -45.93
C SER A 191 -8.66 12.49 -45.62
N ASP A 192 -8.09 13.62 -45.19
CA ASP A 192 -8.88 14.82 -44.93
C ASP A 192 -9.42 15.42 -46.24
N ILE A 193 -10.66 15.91 -46.20
CA ILE A 193 -11.37 16.54 -47.32
C ILE A 193 -11.47 15.60 -48.55
N GLU A 194 -11.66 14.30 -48.33
CA GLU A 194 -11.88 13.36 -49.44
C GLU A 194 -13.37 13.08 -49.69
N THR A 195 -13.73 12.73 -50.92
CA THR A 195 -15.12 12.34 -51.25
C THR A 195 -15.35 10.86 -51.02
N ILE A 196 -16.43 10.53 -50.30
CA ILE A 196 -16.85 9.16 -50.02
C ILE A 196 -17.82 8.68 -51.10
N LYS A 197 -17.65 7.44 -51.58
CA LYS A 197 -18.56 6.75 -52.49
C LYS A 197 -19.04 5.44 -51.87
N ILE A 198 -20.20 4.95 -52.29
CA ILE A 198 -20.67 3.61 -51.94
C ILE A 198 -19.95 2.61 -52.87
N LYS A 199 -19.42 1.52 -52.31
CA LYS A 199 -18.58 0.54 -53.03
C LYS A 199 -19.21 -0.02 -54.32
N ASP A 200 -20.54 -0.17 -54.34
CA ASP A 200 -21.28 -0.82 -55.43
C ASP A 200 -22.15 0.13 -56.28
N SER A 201 -22.08 1.45 -56.06
CA SER A 201 -22.85 2.40 -56.88
C SER A 201 -22.02 3.61 -57.31
N THR A 202 -21.82 3.76 -58.63
CA THR A 202 -21.11 4.90 -59.25
C THR A 202 -21.96 6.18 -59.27
N SER A 203 -23.27 6.09 -59.02
CA SER A 203 -24.20 7.21 -58.91
C SER A 203 -24.85 7.20 -57.53
N GLY A 204 -24.31 8.00 -56.61
CA GLY A 204 -24.81 8.13 -55.24
C GLY A 204 -24.41 9.47 -54.64
N TYR A 205 -25.02 9.79 -53.50
CA TYR A 205 -24.61 10.95 -52.71
C TYR A 205 -23.16 10.78 -52.25
N THR A 206 -22.29 11.72 -52.63
CA THR A 206 -20.86 11.70 -52.28
C THR A 206 -20.54 12.83 -51.31
N PRO A 207 -20.71 12.62 -49.99
CA PRO A 207 -20.30 13.61 -49.01
C PRO A 207 -18.78 13.77 -49.00
N ILE A 208 -18.32 14.97 -48.63
CA ILE A 208 -16.92 15.23 -48.32
C ILE A 208 -16.70 14.83 -46.87
N ALA A 209 -15.83 13.85 -46.64
CA ALA A 209 -15.38 13.46 -45.33
C ALA A 209 -14.35 14.47 -44.83
N GLU A 210 -14.61 15.03 -43.65
CA GLU A 210 -13.62 15.74 -42.86
C GLU A 210 -12.98 14.72 -41.90
N GLY A 211 -11.66 14.58 -41.99
CA GLY A 211 -10.91 13.61 -41.21
C GLY A 211 -10.71 14.09 -39.78
N GLY A 212 -10.89 13.18 -38.82
CA GLY A 212 -10.55 13.46 -37.43
C GLY A 212 -9.03 13.53 -37.20
N ILE A 213 -8.62 14.25 -36.15
CA ILE A 213 -7.21 14.31 -35.74
C ILE A 213 -6.81 12.95 -35.14
N LYS A 214 -5.93 12.21 -35.83
CA LYS A 214 -5.41 10.90 -35.36
C LYS A 214 -4.17 11.05 -34.49
N THR A 215 -3.23 11.90 -34.90
CA THR A 215 -1.94 12.09 -34.22
C THR A 215 -1.60 13.57 -34.21
N VAL A 216 -1.19 14.07 -33.05
CA VAL A 216 -0.64 15.42 -32.91
C VAL A 216 0.78 15.27 -32.40
N THR A 217 1.75 15.73 -33.18
CA THR A 217 3.14 15.85 -32.74
C THR A 217 3.37 17.28 -32.29
N ILE A 218 3.74 17.45 -31.03
CA ILE A 218 4.11 18.74 -30.48
C ILE A 218 5.58 18.99 -30.85
N VAL A 219 5.84 19.91 -31.79
CA VAL A 219 7.20 20.17 -32.31
C VAL A 219 8.02 21.04 -31.36
N SER A 220 7.38 21.89 -30.56
CA SER A 220 8.05 22.75 -29.58
C SER A 220 7.05 23.17 -28.51
N ALA A 221 7.03 22.46 -27.37
CA ALA A 221 6.36 22.91 -26.16
C ALA A 221 7.19 22.54 -24.93
N GLY A 222 6.88 23.19 -23.81
CA GLY A 222 7.69 23.21 -22.58
C GLY A 222 7.92 21.86 -21.89
N GLY A 223 8.58 21.91 -20.74
CA GLY A 223 8.91 20.73 -19.95
C GLY A 223 7.72 20.17 -19.15
N GLU A 224 7.99 19.05 -18.47
CA GLU A 224 7.11 18.36 -17.50
C GLU A 224 5.91 17.56 -18.03
N TYR A 225 5.78 17.36 -19.35
CA TYR A 225 4.77 16.42 -19.85
C TYR A 225 5.06 15.00 -19.37
N ARG A 226 4.04 14.35 -18.82
CA ARG A 226 4.08 12.92 -18.45
C ARG A 226 3.17 12.13 -19.37
N ALA A 227 3.54 10.89 -19.64
CA ALA A 227 2.65 9.96 -20.33
C ALA A 227 1.34 9.83 -19.52
N GLY A 228 0.21 10.08 -20.18
CA GLY A 228 -1.11 10.12 -19.55
C GLY A 228 -1.67 11.53 -19.27
N ASP A 229 -0.88 12.60 -19.42
CA ASP A 229 -1.41 13.96 -19.29
C ASP A 229 -2.39 14.29 -20.42
N VAL A 230 -3.46 15.02 -20.07
CA VAL A 230 -4.52 15.41 -21.01
C VAL A 230 -4.31 16.86 -21.45
N VAL A 231 -3.96 17.05 -22.72
CA VAL A 231 -3.78 18.36 -23.35
C VAL A 231 -5.06 18.74 -24.11
N LYS A 232 -5.56 19.95 -23.89
CA LYS A 232 -6.68 20.50 -24.67
C LYS A 232 -6.14 21.14 -25.94
N LEU A 233 -6.65 20.71 -27.10
CA LEU A 233 -6.37 21.32 -28.38
C LEU A 233 -7.43 22.40 -28.65
N ILE A 234 -7.03 23.66 -28.55
CA ILE A 234 -7.91 24.81 -28.81
C ILE A 234 -7.55 25.37 -30.19
N SER A 235 -8.49 25.30 -31.12
CA SER A 235 -8.35 25.91 -32.44
C SER A 235 -9.22 27.16 -32.54
N ALA A 236 -8.63 28.24 -33.04
CA ALA A 236 -9.32 29.52 -33.25
C ALA A 236 -10.27 29.50 -34.47
N LYS A 237 -10.12 28.53 -35.39
CA LYS A 237 -10.83 28.52 -36.68
C LYS A 237 -11.81 27.35 -36.83
N THR A 238 -11.42 26.14 -36.42
CA THR A 238 -12.22 24.90 -36.60
C THR A 238 -11.98 23.94 -35.43
N GLY A 239 -13.06 23.56 -34.73
CA GLY A 239 -13.00 22.58 -33.63
C GLY A 239 -13.22 23.20 -32.24
N ASP A 240 -13.80 22.40 -31.35
CA ASP A 240 -13.95 22.64 -29.92
C ASP A 240 -13.85 21.29 -29.21
N PHE A 241 -13.41 21.27 -27.95
CA PHE A 241 -13.31 20.06 -27.10
C PHE A 241 -12.34 18.94 -27.51
N ALA A 242 -11.43 19.16 -28.47
CA ALA A 242 -10.41 18.17 -28.78
C ALA A 242 -9.44 18.00 -27.57
N LYS A 243 -9.30 16.76 -27.11
CA LYS A 243 -8.38 16.36 -26.04
C LYS A 243 -7.38 15.38 -26.62
N ALA A 244 -6.10 15.66 -26.46
CA ALA A 244 -5.03 14.73 -26.74
C ALA A 244 -4.53 14.15 -25.42
N VAL A 245 -4.25 12.85 -25.40
CA VAL A 245 -3.52 12.21 -24.30
C VAL A 245 -2.11 11.96 -24.78
N ILE A 246 -1.13 12.30 -23.95
CA ILE A 246 0.27 12.08 -24.27
C ILE A 246 0.57 10.59 -24.15
N SER A 247 0.88 9.93 -25.27
CA SER A 247 1.18 8.50 -25.33
C SER A 247 2.63 8.21 -24.99
N ASP A 248 3.55 8.96 -25.59
CA ASP A 248 4.98 8.84 -25.37
C ASP A 248 5.60 10.24 -25.29
N VAL A 249 6.56 10.40 -24.39
CA VAL A 249 7.36 11.61 -24.27
C VAL A 249 8.77 11.25 -24.68
N THR A 250 9.25 11.88 -25.75
CA THR A 250 10.68 11.88 -26.04
C THR A 250 11.29 13.00 -25.22
N ASP A 251 12.02 12.65 -24.16
CA ASP A 251 12.89 13.62 -23.51
C ASP A 251 13.99 13.98 -24.53
N LEU A 252 13.97 15.24 -24.97
CA LEU A 252 15.04 15.78 -25.82
C LEU A 252 16.33 16.03 -25.02
N GLY A 253 16.52 15.32 -23.90
CA GLY A 253 17.65 15.44 -23.00
C GLY A 253 17.69 16.81 -22.35
N GLY A 254 16.54 17.29 -21.86
CA GLY A 254 16.44 18.54 -21.10
C GLY A 254 17.35 19.64 -21.63
N VAL A 255 17.34 19.90 -22.94
CA VAL A 255 18.08 21.04 -23.50
C VAL A 255 17.38 22.29 -23.01
N LEU A 256 17.78 22.73 -21.82
CA LEU A 256 17.50 24.04 -21.28
C LEU A 256 18.17 25.02 -22.23
N ALA A 257 17.39 25.58 -23.15
CA ALA A 257 17.81 26.73 -23.94
C ALA A 257 17.89 27.93 -22.99
N PHE A 258 19.06 28.13 -22.37
CA PHE A 258 19.33 29.34 -21.61
C PHE A 258 19.43 30.50 -22.59
N ASN A 259 18.44 31.41 -22.56
CA ASN A 259 18.55 32.68 -23.25
C ASN A 259 19.29 33.66 -22.31
N LEU A 260 20.50 34.08 -22.68
CA LEU A 260 21.27 35.05 -21.92
C LEU A 260 20.61 36.42 -22.06
N VAL A 261 19.78 36.81 -21.08
CA VAL A 261 18.99 38.06 -21.11
C VAL A 261 19.89 39.30 -20.97
N ASP A 262 21.02 39.17 -20.28
CA ASP A 262 22.03 40.22 -20.16
C ASP A 262 23.42 39.57 -20.06
N GLY A 263 24.27 39.80 -21.07
CA GLY A 263 25.62 39.29 -21.14
C GLY A 263 26.60 40.34 -20.64
N GLY A 264 27.03 40.20 -19.39
CA GLY A 264 28.15 41.00 -18.87
C GLY A 264 29.41 40.81 -19.71
N SER A 265 30.20 41.88 -19.86
CA SER A 265 31.46 41.86 -20.60
C SER A 265 32.61 41.36 -19.71
N GLY A 266 33.51 40.53 -20.28
CA GLY A 266 34.73 40.07 -19.58
C GLY A 266 35.17 38.63 -19.86
N TYR A 267 34.43 37.86 -20.66
CA TYR A 267 34.81 36.48 -20.98
C TYR A 267 35.75 36.43 -22.19
N LEU A 268 37.01 36.09 -21.96
CA LEU A 268 37.97 35.69 -23.01
C LEU A 268 38.15 34.18 -22.94
N SER A 269 38.05 33.52 -24.10
CA SER A 269 38.38 32.10 -24.27
C SER A 269 39.80 32.01 -24.81
N GLU A 270 40.71 31.42 -24.05
CA GLU A 270 41.90 30.78 -24.61
C GLU A 270 41.96 29.36 -24.08
N ASP A 271 41.99 28.41 -25.03
CA ASP A 271 42.01 26.95 -24.94
C ASP A 271 41.24 26.31 -23.76
N ASP A 272 40.10 25.70 -24.12
CA ASP A 272 39.03 25.16 -23.25
C ASP A 272 38.22 26.24 -22.52
N GLY A 273 37.42 26.97 -23.31
CA GLY A 273 36.30 27.73 -22.80
C GLY A 273 35.36 26.86 -21.98
N THR A 274 34.52 27.47 -21.13
CA THR A 274 33.54 26.78 -20.29
C THR A 274 32.71 25.79 -21.09
N VAL A 275 33.09 24.51 -21.02
CA VAL A 275 32.26 23.41 -21.48
C VAL A 275 31.24 23.15 -20.38
N ILE A 276 29.99 23.52 -20.66
CA ILE A 276 28.86 23.12 -19.84
C ILE A 276 28.54 21.67 -20.21
N GLU A 277 29.21 20.72 -19.56
CA GLU A 277 28.86 19.31 -19.64
C GLU A 277 27.77 18.98 -18.62
N LEU A 278 26.55 18.77 -19.13
CA LEU A 278 25.42 18.27 -18.38
C LEU A 278 25.49 16.73 -18.36
N LEU A 279 26.17 16.17 -17.36
CA LEU A 279 26.05 14.75 -17.04
C LEU A 279 24.68 14.53 -16.38
N GLY A 280 23.77 13.89 -17.10
CA GLY A 280 22.43 13.59 -16.65
C GLY A 280 22.44 12.79 -15.34
N GLY A 281 21.79 13.35 -14.31
CA GLY A 281 21.42 12.61 -13.11
C GLY A 281 20.21 11.73 -13.41
N ASP A 282 20.32 10.45 -13.09
CA ASP A 282 19.34 9.38 -13.28
C ASP A 282 18.08 9.47 -12.37
N GLY A 283 17.76 10.68 -11.89
CA GLY A 283 16.58 10.93 -11.05
C GLY A 283 16.73 10.59 -9.56
N GLU A 284 17.82 9.93 -9.13
CA GLU A 284 18.11 9.69 -7.70
C GLU A 284 18.97 10.81 -7.06
N SER A 285 19.80 11.48 -7.86
CA SER A 285 20.64 12.60 -7.40
C SER A 285 20.11 13.94 -7.91
N PRO A 286 19.83 14.94 -7.05
CA PRO A 286 19.37 16.25 -7.51
C PRO A 286 20.44 16.94 -8.36
N ALA A 287 20.01 17.54 -9.48
CA ALA A 287 20.89 18.39 -10.29
C ALA A 287 21.50 19.48 -9.40
N SER A 288 22.83 19.54 -9.36
CA SER A 288 23.55 20.49 -8.51
C SER A 288 24.40 21.42 -9.35
N PHE A 289 24.18 22.72 -9.18
CA PHE A 289 25.04 23.77 -9.69
C PHE A 289 26.16 24.01 -8.67
N ARG A 290 27.41 23.73 -9.05
CA ARG A 290 28.59 23.94 -8.18
C ARG A 290 29.62 24.80 -8.90
N LEU A 291 29.75 26.05 -8.45
CA LEU A 291 30.89 26.91 -8.77
C LEU A 291 32.10 26.48 -7.92
N ARG A 292 33.22 26.18 -8.58
CA ARG A 292 34.51 25.89 -7.96
C ARG A 292 35.30 27.19 -7.81
N LYS A 293 36.31 27.18 -6.92
CA LYS A 293 37.16 28.34 -6.64
C LYS A 293 37.84 28.91 -7.90
N ASN A 294 38.11 28.06 -8.88
CA ASN A 294 38.76 28.45 -10.13
C ASN A 294 37.77 29.05 -11.14
N ASP A 295 36.47 28.99 -10.87
CA ASP A 295 35.40 29.48 -11.74
C ASP A 295 35.07 30.96 -11.45
N LEU A 296 35.70 31.55 -10.41
CA LEU A 296 35.59 32.96 -10.03
C LEU A 296 36.95 33.63 -10.27
N THR A 297 37.05 34.40 -11.35
CA THR A 297 38.33 34.95 -11.84
C THR A 297 38.66 36.35 -11.32
N ASP A 298 37.70 37.11 -10.80
CA ASP A 298 37.97 38.39 -10.11
C ASP A 298 37.47 38.34 -8.65
N THR A 299 38.40 38.07 -7.74
CA THR A 299 38.16 38.05 -6.29
C THR A 299 38.66 39.30 -5.59
N PHE A 300 39.06 40.36 -6.32
CA PHE A 300 39.75 41.51 -5.71
C PHE A 300 38.91 42.22 -4.63
N ALA A 301 37.58 42.23 -4.77
CA ALA A 301 36.66 42.85 -3.81
C ALA A 301 35.98 41.86 -2.85
N LEU A 302 36.32 40.56 -2.90
CA LEU A 302 35.68 39.51 -2.12
C LEU A 302 36.62 39.00 -1.02
N SER A 303 36.38 39.43 0.23
CA SER A 303 37.02 38.80 1.39
C SER A 303 36.36 37.45 1.66
N GLN A 304 36.99 36.37 1.20
CA GLN A 304 36.52 35.00 1.43
C GLN A 304 37.14 34.44 2.72
N ASN A 305 36.29 34.08 3.67
CA ASN A 305 36.72 33.31 4.83
C ASN A 305 36.99 31.86 4.42
N ILE A 306 38.26 31.48 4.35
CA ILE A 306 38.72 30.12 3.97
C ILE A 306 38.87 29.17 5.16
N ASN A 307 38.48 29.60 6.37
CA ASN A 307 38.53 28.72 7.54
C ASN A 307 37.47 27.63 7.39
N LYS A 308 37.92 26.42 7.09
CA LYS A 308 37.05 25.24 7.15
C LYS A 308 36.78 24.93 8.62
N PHE A 309 35.50 24.78 8.98
CA PHE A 309 35.11 24.16 10.24
C PHE A 309 35.48 22.67 10.19
N ASN A 310 36.75 22.36 10.38
CA ASN A 310 37.15 21.01 10.74
C ASN A 310 36.88 20.89 12.25
N SER A 311 35.60 20.80 12.59
CA SER A 311 35.14 20.52 13.95
C SER A 311 35.60 19.13 14.33
N ASN A 312 36.82 18.99 14.85
CA ASN A 312 37.25 17.90 15.70
C ASN A 312 38.46 18.42 16.50
N THR A 313 38.30 18.48 17.81
CA THR A 313 39.42 18.58 18.75
C THR A 313 40.43 17.48 18.43
N MET A 314 41.53 17.85 17.79
CA MET A 314 42.63 16.93 17.52
C MET A 314 43.32 16.63 18.85
N PHE A 315 43.07 15.46 19.43
CA PHE A 315 43.91 14.96 20.51
C PHE A 315 45.33 14.73 19.98
N GLY A 316 46.35 15.09 20.75
CA GLY A 316 47.74 14.73 20.42
C GLY A 316 47.92 13.21 20.30
N ILE A 317 49.00 12.78 19.62
CA ILE A 317 49.32 11.36 19.34
C ILE A 317 49.29 10.43 20.57
N LEU A 318 49.40 10.98 21.79
CA LEU A 318 49.38 10.25 23.06
C LEU A 318 48.02 10.27 23.79
N ALA A 319 46.89 10.42 23.08
CA ALA A 319 45.57 10.31 23.70
C ALA A 319 45.40 8.93 24.38
N PRO A 320 44.73 8.86 25.55
CA PRO A 320 44.49 7.59 26.24
C PRO A 320 43.75 6.62 25.32
N ARG A 321 44.22 5.36 25.30
CA ARG A 321 43.57 4.31 24.51
C ARG A 321 42.30 3.86 25.24
N VAL A 322 41.18 3.94 24.55
CA VAL A 322 39.89 3.45 25.07
C VAL A 322 39.53 2.16 24.35
N THR A 323 38.94 1.23 25.09
CA THR A 323 38.37 0.02 24.51
C THR A 323 37.03 0.37 23.87
N TYR A 324 36.92 0.22 22.56
CA TYR A 324 35.65 0.42 21.87
C TYR A 324 34.66 -0.70 22.19
N ARG A 325 33.40 -0.52 21.78
CA ARG A 325 32.33 -1.50 21.97
C ARG A 325 32.67 -2.88 21.38
N ASP A 326 33.55 -2.93 20.38
CA ASP A 326 34.03 -4.15 19.73
C ASP A 326 35.23 -4.79 20.44
N THR A 327 35.58 -4.33 21.66
CA THR A 327 36.74 -4.76 22.46
C THR A 327 38.12 -4.40 21.89
N SER A 328 38.19 -3.71 20.74
CA SER A 328 39.45 -3.22 20.18
C SER A 328 39.93 -1.96 20.90
N GLN A 329 41.25 -1.79 21.02
CA GLN A 329 41.85 -0.62 21.68
C GLN A 329 42.34 0.39 20.65
N GLY A 330 41.68 1.55 20.58
CA GLY A 330 42.08 2.66 19.71
C GLY A 330 42.46 3.92 20.47
N ILE A 331 43.20 4.79 19.78
CA ILE A 331 43.51 6.15 20.25
C ILE A 331 42.22 6.96 20.12
N MET A 332 41.84 7.65 21.20
CA MET A 332 40.57 8.37 21.26
C MET A 332 40.59 9.60 20.34
N ASN A 333 39.95 9.50 19.18
CA ASN A 333 40.00 10.50 18.09
C ASN A 333 38.65 11.16 17.75
N THR A 334 37.53 10.70 18.31
CA THR A 334 36.19 11.26 18.05
C THR A 334 35.35 11.34 19.34
N HIS A 335 34.81 12.53 19.63
CA HIS A 335 34.03 12.86 20.83
C HIS A 335 32.64 12.23 20.83
N ALA A 336 32.54 10.94 21.18
CA ALA A 336 31.24 10.34 21.50
C ALA A 336 31.04 10.10 22.99
N ASN A 337 32.09 9.99 23.83
CA ASN A 337 31.94 9.80 25.28
C ASN A 337 33.28 9.98 26.06
N THR A 338 33.65 11.21 26.46
CA THR A 338 34.75 11.40 27.43
C THR A 338 34.56 12.58 28.37
N LEU A 339 34.90 12.37 29.65
CA LEU A 339 35.04 13.41 30.66
C LEU A 339 36.25 14.31 30.36
N LEU A 340 36.01 15.62 30.43
CA LEU A 340 36.91 16.70 30.06
C LEU A 340 38.14 16.80 30.98
N GLY A 341 39.30 16.48 30.43
CA GLY A 341 40.63 16.90 30.91
C GLY A 341 41.33 17.71 29.81
N SER A 342 40.84 18.94 29.59
CA SER A 342 41.38 20.02 28.73
C SER A 342 41.96 19.63 27.35
N PRO A 343 41.16 19.50 26.29
CA PRO A 343 41.65 19.88 24.97
C PRO A 343 41.71 21.42 24.93
N ASP A 344 42.84 21.97 24.50
CA ASP A 344 42.99 23.41 24.30
C ASP A 344 41.94 23.90 23.27
N PHE A 345 41.06 24.78 23.72
CA PHE A 345 39.94 25.31 22.94
C PHE A 345 40.32 26.67 22.36
N GLY A 346 40.52 26.73 21.04
CA GLY A 346 40.83 27.98 20.35
C GLY A 346 40.89 27.82 18.84
N PHE A 347 40.76 28.95 18.12
CA PHE A 347 40.94 29.02 16.67
C PHE A 347 42.44 29.02 16.36
N ARG A 348 42.94 27.94 15.75
CA ARG A 348 44.35 27.82 15.38
C ARG A 348 44.56 28.07 13.89
N GLU A 349 45.75 28.57 13.56
CA GLU A 349 46.18 28.78 12.18
C GLU A 349 46.65 27.47 11.53
N ALA A 350 46.57 27.38 10.20
CA ALA A 350 46.78 26.13 9.43
C ALA A 350 48.20 25.52 9.56
N SER A 351 49.16 26.25 10.10
CA SER A 351 50.56 25.84 10.27
C SER A 351 50.96 25.58 11.73
N GLU A 352 50.03 25.66 12.68
CA GLU A 352 50.31 25.41 14.09
C GLU A 352 50.24 23.89 14.39
N SER A 353 51.39 23.27 14.64
CA SER A 353 51.47 21.84 15.01
C SER A 353 51.36 21.66 16.53
N LEU A 354 50.42 20.84 16.98
CA LEU A 354 50.34 20.40 18.38
C LEU A 354 51.60 19.60 18.76
N GLY A 355 52.40 20.11 19.70
CA GLY A 355 53.49 19.37 20.32
C GLY A 355 52.96 18.20 21.16
N ASN A 356 53.74 17.12 21.29
CA ASN A 356 53.34 15.86 21.93
C ASN A 356 53.30 15.99 23.47
N ASN A 357 52.27 16.66 24.00
CA ASN A 357 52.12 16.93 25.42
C ASN A 357 51.19 15.93 26.10
N VAL A 358 51.60 15.38 27.25
CA VAL A 358 50.74 14.51 28.07
C VAL A 358 49.80 15.40 28.88
N TYR A 359 48.52 15.44 28.51
CA TYR A 359 47.51 16.22 29.20
C TYR A 359 47.12 15.53 30.51
N ARG A 360 47.50 16.13 31.64
CA ARG A 360 47.19 15.64 33.00
C ARG A 360 46.32 16.67 33.71
N THR A 361 45.42 16.23 34.57
CA THR A 361 44.54 17.14 35.34
C THR A 361 45.31 17.80 36.48
N ASN A 362 46.22 17.06 37.13
CA ASN A 362 47.06 17.58 38.20
C ASN A 362 48.54 17.26 37.97
N ALA A 363 49.42 18.19 38.36
CA ALA A 363 50.87 18.02 38.33
C ALA A 363 51.47 18.22 39.73
N ASN A 364 52.31 17.29 40.17
CA ASN A 364 52.87 17.23 41.52
C ASN A 364 51.80 17.24 42.64
N ALA A 365 50.62 16.67 42.40
CA ALA A 365 49.61 16.50 43.44
C ALA A 365 50.17 15.62 44.57
N VAL A 366 49.72 15.85 45.81
CA VAL A 366 50.18 15.07 46.95
C VAL A 366 49.09 14.08 47.33
N ILE A 367 49.45 12.80 47.42
CA ILE A 367 48.59 11.74 47.94
C ILE A 367 49.20 11.14 49.20
N VAL A 368 48.40 11.04 50.26
CA VAL A 368 48.72 10.43 51.54
C VAL A 368 47.97 9.11 51.62
N LEU A 369 48.72 8.02 51.76
CA LEU A 369 48.20 6.66 51.80
C LEU A 369 48.47 6.07 53.18
N ALA A 370 47.39 5.77 53.91
CA ALA A 370 47.42 5.01 55.14
C ALA A 370 47.74 3.54 54.83
N ASN A 371 48.74 3.01 55.53
CA ASN A 371 49.41 1.75 55.27
C ASN A 371 49.82 1.07 56.56
N THR A 372 49.45 -0.20 56.72
CA THR A 372 49.85 -1.02 57.88
C THR A 372 51.19 -1.74 57.66
N ALA A 373 51.76 -1.68 56.45
CA ALA A 373 53.04 -2.28 56.08
C ALA A 373 53.70 -1.51 54.92
N ASN A 374 55.01 -1.68 54.72
CA ASN A 374 55.74 -1.00 53.66
C ASN A 374 55.18 -1.36 52.26
N PRO A 375 54.62 -0.41 51.50
CA PRO A 375 53.92 -0.68 50.24
C PRO A 375 54.85 -0.88 49.03
N GLY A 376 56.17 -0.72 49.18
CA GLY A 376 57.14 -1.02 48.11
C GLY A 376 57.00 -0.16 46.85
N VAL A 377 56.47 1.05 46.98
CA VAL A 377 56.27 2.01 45.89
C VAL A 377 57.60 2.66 45.51
N ILE A 378 57.91 2.71 44.23
CA ILE A 378 59.08 3.40 43.67
C ILE A 378 58.66 4.54 42.74
N VAL A 379 59.57 5.48 42.51
CA VAL A 379 59.35 6.57 41.54
C VAL A 379 59.19 5.98 40.14
N GLY A 380 58.14 6.42 39.43
CA GLY A 380 57.74 5.93 38.12
C GLY A 380 56.63 4.89 38.13
N ASP A 381 56.28 4.33 39.30
CA ASP A 381 55.17 3.38 39.39
C ASP A 381 53.84 4.05 39.01
N SER A 382 52.99 3.29 38.30
CA SER A 382 51.60 3.67 38.07
C SER A 382 50.73 3.18 39.25
N LEU A 383 49.87 4.07 39.73
CA LEU A 383 48.91 3.82 40.80
C LEU A 383 47.49 3.96 40.25
N PHE A 384 46.58 3.13 40.77
CA PHE A 384 45.20 3.06 40.33
C PHE A 384 44.23 3.06 41.51
N GLY A 385 43.24 3.94 41.49
CA GLY A 385 42.15 3.98 42.45
C GLY A 385 41.05 2.99 42.07
N VAL A 386 40.70 2.07 42.99
CA VAL A 386 39.71 1.02 42.74
C VAL A 386 38.29 1.54 42.55
N THR A 387 37.89 2.59 43.26
CA THR A 387 36.52 3.13 43.28
C THR A 387 36.35 4.27 42.28
N SER A 388 37.27 5.23 42.28
CA SER A 388 37.24 6.44 41.45
C SER A 388 37.73 6.16 40.02
N GLY A 389 38.47 5.07 39.82
CA GLY A 389 39.14 4.77 38.55
C GLY A 389 40.27 5.76 38.24
N ALA A 390 40.75 6.52 39.23
CA ALA A 390 41.83 7.48 39.04
C ALA A 390 43.15 6.78 38.77
N ASN A 391 43.95 7.35 37.87
CA ASN A 391 45.31 6.89 37.58
C ASN A 391 46.33 7.98 37.93
N ALA A 392 47.44 7.54 38.49
CA ALA A 392 48.55 8.37 38.91
C ALA A 392 49.87 7.76 38.47
N VAL A 393 50.86 8.61 38.20
CA VAL A 393 52.26 8.20 38.10
C VAL A 393 53.03 8.83 39.24
N VAL A 394 53.76 8.02 40.01
CA VAL A 394 54.58 8.49 41.13
C VAL A 394 55.78 9.24 40.58
N LYS A 395 55.90 10.51 40.95
CA LYS A 395 57.01 11.37 40.52
C LYS A 395 58.08 11.54 41.58
N ALA A 396 57.68 11.58 42.84
CA ALA A 396 58.61 11.59 43.97
C ALA A 396 57.94 11.02 45.23
N ILE A 397 58.74 10.41 46.10
CA ILE A 397 58.30 9.94 47.42
C ILE A 397 58.71 11.04 48.41
N ARG A 398 57.73 11.77 48.96
CA ARG A 398 57.99 12.87 49.91
C ARG A 398 58.17 12.36 51.35
N ARG A 399 57.47 11.29 51.70
CA ARG A 399 57.64 10.57 52.97
C ARG A 399 57.52 9.07 52.71
N ALA A 400 58.60 8.34 52.97
CA ALA A 400 58.59 6.88 52.91
C ALA A 400 57.88 6.29 54.14
N TYR A 401 57.45 5.04 54.03
CA TYR A 401 56.81 4.33 55.12
C TYR A 401 57.68 4.29 56.38
N ASN A 402 57.08 4.66 57.52
CA ASN A 402 57.67 4.53 58.84
C ASN A 402 56.64 3.92 59.79
N ALA A 403 57.02 2.88 60.53
CA ALA A 403 56.13 2.07 61.38
C ALA A 403 55.54 2.81 62.59
N THR A 404 55.82 4.11 62.75
CA THR A 404 55.27 4.97 63.80
C THR A 404 54.23 5.95 63.27
N SER A 405 54.25 6.26 61.96
CA SER A 405 53.35 7.24 61.35
C SER A 405 52.35 6.62 60.39
N ASP A 406 52.45 5.31 60.11
CA ASP A 406 51.55 4.47 59.28
C ASP A 406 51.10 5.05 57.92
N ASP A 407 51.73 6.14 57.45
CA ASP A 407 51.36 6.86 56.25
C ASP A 407 52.53 7.01 55.28
N VAL A 408 52.22 6.94 53.98
CA VAL A 408 53.16 7.21 52.89
C VAL A 408 52.67 8.42 52.10
N VAL A 409 53.54 9.42 51.92
CA VAL A 409 53.22 10.64 51.18
C VAL A 409 53.94 10.65 49.85
N LEU A 410 53.19 10.62 48.76
CA LEU A 410 53.68 10.56 47.39
C LEU A 410 53.32 11.84 46.64
N ALA A 411 54.25 12.35 45.83
CA ALA A 411 53.96 13.33 44.82
C ALA A 411 53.64 12.60 43.51
N VAL A 412 52.43 12.78 43.02
CA VAL A 412 51.87 12.07 41.86
C VAL A 412 51.36 13.04 40.81
N ASP A 413 51.51 12.63 39.56
CA ASP A 413 50.90 13.29 38.42
C ASP A 413 49.64 12.49 38.04
N THR A 414 48.45 13.11 38.08
CA THR A 414 47.17 12.39 37.97
C THR A 414 46.28 12.92 36.85
N PHE A 415 45.48 12.02 36.26
CA PHE A 415 44.45 12.42 35.28
C PHE A 415 43.06 12.61 35.92
N LYS A 416 42.83 12.04 37.11
CA LYS A 416 41.61 12.25 37.92
C LYS A 416 41.99 12.38 39.40
N ASN A 417 41.11 12.99 40.18
CA ASN A 417 41.28 13.08 41.63
C ASN A 417 40.94 11.74 42.29
N PHE A 418 41.72 11.34 43.29
CA PHE A 418 41.44 10.17 44.12
C PHE A 418 40.37 10.51 45.15
N GLU A 419 39.53 9.53 45.49
CA GLU A 419 38.49 9.71 46.50
C GLU A 419 39.03 9.35 47.90
N VAL A 420 38.48 10.01 48.92
CA VAL A 420 38.82 9.74 50.32
C VAL A 420 38.32 8.35 50.72
N GLY A 421 39.15 7.58 51.43
CA GLY A 421 38.83 6.22 51.87
C GLY A 421 38.97 5.15 50.78
N GLU A 422 39.45 5.52 49.60
CA GLU A 422 39.62 4.62 48.46
C GLU A 422 40.89 3.77 48.60
N LYS A 423 40.82 2.49 48.18
CA LYS A 423 42.01 1.64 48.03
C LYS A 423 42.77 1.98 46.76
N VAL A 424 44.08 2.16 46.89
CA VAL A 424 44.98 2.41 45.77
C VAL A 424 45.80 1.15 45.49
N ASN A 425 45.77 0.69 44.25
CA ASN A 425 46.48 -0.49 43.77
C ASN A 425 47.63 -0.10 42.85
N LYS A 426 48.69 -0.92 42.81
CA LYS A 426 49.82 -0.72 41.88
C LYS A 426 49.50 -1.30 40.50
N ALA A 427 49.89 -0.57 39.46
CA ALA A 427 49.83 -0.88 38.03
C ALA A 427 48.44 -1.08 37.39
N THR A 428 47.52 -1.79 38.04
CA THR A 428 46.18 -2.10 37.49
C THR A 428 45.11 -2.09 38.58
N SER A 429 43.84 -2.06 38.18
CA SER A 429 42.69 -2.06 39.09
C SER A 429 42.61 -3.29 40.00
N ALA A 430 43.18 -4.43 39.59
CA ALA A 430 43.24 -5.68 40.35
C ALA A 430 44.65 -5.97 40.94
N GLY A 431 45.54 -4.98 40.93
CA GLY A 431 46.90 -5.11 41.44
C GLY A 431 47.00 -5.17 42.97
N VAL A 432 48.23 -5.25 43.48
CA VAL A 432 48.51 -5.24 44.92
C VAL A 432 48.13 -3.89 45.51
N THR A 433 47.34 -3.90 46.59
CA THR A 433 46.95 -2.69 47.31
C THR A 433 48.14 -2.08 48.04
N VAL A 434 48.44 -0.83 47.70
CA VAL A 434 49.57 -0.04 48.25
C VAL A 434 49.13 0.92 49.36
N GLY A 435 47.85 0.94 49.71
CA GLY A 435 47.30 1.73 50.81
C GLY A 435 45.89 2.24 50.56
N THR A 436 45.33 2.89 51.58
CA THR A 436 44.02 3.54 51.50
C THR A 436 44.22 5.05 51.59
N VAL A 437 43.52 5.82 50.76
CA VAL A 437 43.59 7.29 50.81
C VAL A 437 42.97 7.77 52.13
N ASP A 438 43.75 8.51 52.91
CA ASP A 438 43.28 9.02 54.20
C ASP A 438 42.17 10.09 54.04
N SER A 439 41.47 10.41 55.13
CA SER A 439 40.38 11.38 55.28
C SER A 439 40.65 12.75 54.65
N ASN A 440 41.91 13.21 54.66
CA ASN A 440 42.40 14.40 53.96
C ASN A 440 43.58 14.05 53.03
N GLY A 441 43.55 12.89 52.39
CA GLY A 441 44.74 12.31 51.80
C GLY A 441 45.11 12.80 50.40
N PHE A 442 44.19 13.35 49.60
CA PHE A 442 44.49 13.79 48.24
C PHE A 442 44.42 15.30 48.08
N TYR A 443 45.58 15.92 47.84
CA TYR A 443 45.73 17.35 47.58
C TYR A 443 46.00 17.56 46.09
N ALA A 444 44.93 17.92 45.37
CA ALA A 444 45.01 18.28 43.95
C ALA A 444 45.84 19.56 43.77
N ASN A 445 46.76 19.54 42.82
CA ASN A 445 47.47 20.72 42.37
C ASN A 445 47.20 20.87 40.88
N THR A 446 46.20 21.69 40.55
CA THR A 446 45.88 22.07 39.18
C THR A 446 47.11 22.69 38.53
N ILE A 447 47.29 22.53 37.23
CA ILE A 447 48.46 23.05 36.52
C ILE A 447 48.63 24.56 36.79
N GLY A 448 49.68 24.91 37.54
CA GLY A 448 50.03 26.26 38.00
C GLY A 448 50.49 26.27 39.45
N HIS A 449 51.78 26.54 39.72
CA HIS A 449 52.23 26.74 41.10
C HIS A 449 51.85 28.14 41.56
N HIS A 450 51.46 28.32 42.82
CA HIS A 450 51.39 29.62 43.46
C HIS A 450 52.49 29.69 44.52
N ILE A 451 53.36 30.69 44.42
CA ILE A 451 54.43 30.92 45.40
C ILE A 451 53.79 31.58 46.62
N VAL A 452 53.71 30.87 47.74
CA VAL A 452 53.35 31.47 49.02
C VAL A 452 54.61 32.11 49.59
N GLN A 453 54.69 33.43 49.53
CA GLN A 453 55.70 34.20 50.27
C GLN A 453 55.14 34.53 51.65
N ILE A 454 55.74 33.98 52.70
CA ILE A 454 55.37 34.27 54.07
C ILE A 454 56.40 35.24 54.64
N ALA A 455 55.95 36.44 54.99
CA ALA A 455 56.76 37.39 55.74
C ALA A 455 56.60 37.10 57.24
N ASN A 456 57.65 36.59 57.88
CA ASN A 456 57.66 36.42 59.33
C ASN A 456 57.99 37.76 59.99
N THR A 457 57.01 38.42 60.58
CA THR A 457 57.22 39.60 61.41
C THR A 457 57.69 39.16 62.81
N ASN A 458 58.76 39.79 63.28
CA ASN A 458 59.50 39.43 64.50
C ASN A 458 58.58 39.08 65.68
N GLY A 459 58.75 37.87 66.22
CA GLY A 459 58.02 37.35 67.38
C GLY A 459 57.05 36.21 67.08
N SER A 460 56.83 35.88 65.80
CA SER A 460 55.92 34.80 65.40
C SER A 460 56.70 33.51 65.07
N THR A 461 56.35 32.40 65.70
CA THR A 461 56.79 31.05 65.32
C THR A 461 55.74 30.40 64.44
N ILE A 462 56.11 30.08 63.20
CA ILE A 462 55.29 29.26 62.31
C ILE A 462 55.76 27.81 62.47
N SER A 463 54.94 26.96 63.11
CA SER A 463 55.13 25.51 63.03
C SER A 463 54.24 24.97 61.91
N VAL A 464 54.85 24.33 60.93
CA VAL A 464 54.14 23.50 59.95
C VAL A 464 54.13 22.10 60.55
N ASN A 465 52.96 21.61 60.98
CA ASN A 465 52.79 20.20 61.31
C ASN A 465 52.53 19.39 60.04
#